data_AF-A0A933WLA7-F1
#
_entry.id   AF-A0A933WLA7-F1
#
_cell.length_a   1.000
_cell.length_b   1.000
_cell.length_c   1.000
_cell.angle_alpha   90.00
_cell.angle_beta   90.00
_cell.angle_gamma   90.00
#
_symmetry.space_group_name_H-M   'P 1'
#
loop_
_entity.id
_entity.type
_entity.pdbx_description
1 polymer ?
#
loop_
_entity_poly.entity_id
_entity_poly.type
_entity_poly.pdbx_seq_one_letter_code
_entity_poly.pdbx_strand_id
1 'polypeptide(L)'
;KDSGFDVLWIPEIGKDPGDEAIIKKAFDEGWVLVTADKDFGELVFVFGKPHSTIIRLVDIPAKEQGKFLLRLIETHKNDIEKKALITVERLRVRVRTED
;
A
#
# COMPACT_ATOMS: atom_id res chain seq x y z
N LYS A 1 4.36 17.92 0.73
CA LYS A 1 4.73 17.80 -0.70
C LYS A 1 6.23 18.03 -0.81
N ASP A 2 7.08 17.02 -0.61
CA ASP A 2 8.54 17.22 -0.66
C ASP A 2 9.30 16.11 -1.39
N SER A 3 8.63 15.32 -2.23
CA SER A 3 9.32 14.23 -2.96
C SER A 3 8.70 13.91 -4.33
N GLY A 4 7.86 14.79 -4.87
CA GLY A 4 7.25 14.61 -6.20
C GLY A 4 6.08 13.63 -6.27
N PHE A 5 5.59 13.12 -5.13
CA PHE A 5 4.42 12.24 -5.06
C PHE A 5 3.15 13.01 -4.68
N ASP A 6 2.04 12.65 -5.33
CA ASP A 6 0.70 13.01 -4.87
C ASP A 6 0.24 12.02 -3.81
N VAL A 7 -0.45 12.54 -2.79
CA VAL A 7 -0.91 11.75 -1.64
C VAL A 7 -2.38 12.07 -1.40
N LEU A 8 -3.20 11.02 -1.40
CA LEU A 8 -4.60 11.08 -1.01
C LEU A 8 -4.77 10.36 0.33
N TRP A 9 -5.24 11.08 1.36
CA TRP A 9 -5.51 10.52 2.67
C TRP A 9 -6.99 10.16 2.82
N ILE A 10 -7.30 8.87 3.01
CA ILE A 10 -8.68 8.35 2.98
C ILE A 10 -9.56 8.83 4.15
N PRO A 11 -9.07 9.02 5.39
CA PRO A 11 -9.91 9.59 6.45
C PRO A 11 -10.50 10.97 6.15
N GLU A 12 -9.95 11.71 5.18
CA GLU A 12 -10.44 13.04 4.80
C GLU A 12 -11.52 13.03 3.71
N ILE A 13 -11.83 11.89 3.08
CA ILE A 13 -12.79 11.82 1.94
C ILE A 13 -14.27 11.62 2.34
N GLY A 14 -14.62 11.78 3.61
CA GLY A 14 -16.00 11.75 4.09
C GLY A 14 -16.35 10.46 4.85
N LYS A 15 -17.48 9.82 4.49
CA LYS A 15 -17.91 8.56 5.12
C LYS A 15 -16.92 7.46 4.74
N ASP A 16 -16.53 6.64 5.71
CA ASP A 16 -15.68 5.46 5.49
C ASP A 16 -16.23 4.62 4.31
N PRO A 17 -15.50 4.57 3.18
CA PRO A 17 -15.95 3.85 1.99
C PRO A 17 -15.83 2.32 2.14
N GLY A 18 -15.06 1.83 3.12
CA GLY A 18 -14.75 0.42 3.33
C GLY A 18 -13.64 -0.12 2.41
N ASP A 19 -13.01 -1.22 2.83
CA ASP A 19 -11.80 -1.76 2.20
C ASP A 19 -11.99 -2.11 0.71
N GLU A 20 -13.13 -2.69 0.34
CA GLU A 20 -13.43 -3.04 -1.06
C GLU A 20 -13.49 -1.80 -1.97
N ALA A 21 -14.02 -0.70 -1.49
CA ALA A 21 -14.08 0.54 -2.25
C ALA A 21 -12.69 1.20 -2.35
N ILE A 22 -11.90 1.13 -1.27
CA ILE A 22 -10.53 1.66 -1.22
C ILE A 22 -9.62 0.90 -2.19
N ILE A 23 -9.61 -0.43 -2.12
CA ILE A 23 -8.76 -1.25 -3.00
C ILE A 23 -9.15 -1.08 -4.47
N LYS A 24 -10.46 -0.99 -4.75
CA LYS A 24 -10.97 -0.76 -6.11
C LYS A 24 -10.54 0.62 -6.64
N LYS A 25 -10.69 1.68 -5.85
CA LYS A 25 -10.25 3.02 -6.25
C LYS A 25 -8.75 3.06 -6.51
N ALA A 26 -7.96 2.44 -5.64
CA ALA A 26 -6.51 2.38 -5.81
C ALA A 26 -6.12 1.64 -7.09
N PHE A 27 -6.80 0.54 -7.41
CA PHE A 27 -6.60 -0.20 -8.64
C PHE A 27 -7.01 0.60 -9.89
N ASP A 28 -8.22 1.15 -9.91
CA ASP A 28 -8.80 1.83 -11.07
C ASP A 28 -8.01 3.10 -11.46
N GLU A 29 -7.46 3.80 -10.47
CA GLU A 29 -6.74 5.06 -10.66
C GLU A 29 -5.21 4.90 -10.61
N GLY A 30 -4.71 3.67 -10.44
CA GLY A 30 -3.26 3.38 -10.44
C GLY A 30 -2.50 3.90 -9.22
N TRP A 31 -3.16 4.04 -8.07
CA TRP A 31 -2.51 4.42 -6.81
C TRP A 31 -1.77 3.25 -6.17
N VAL A 32 -0.67 3.53 -5.48
CA VAL A 32 -0.13 2.61 -4.47
C VAL A 32 -0.92 2.78 -3.17
N LEU A 33 -1.53 1.71 -2.67
CA LEU A 33 -2.26 1.75 -1.42
C LEU A 33 -1.31 1.55 -0.24
N VAL A 34 -1.25 2.50 0.69
CA VAL A 34 -0.49 2.39 1.94
C VAL A 34 -1.45 2.18 3.10
N THR A 35 -1.25 1.14 3.91
CA THR A 35 -2.14 0.81 5.03
C THR A 35 -1.38 0.20 6.21
N ALA A 36 -1.96 0.21 7.41
CA ALA A 36 -1.50 -0.63 8.53
C ALA A 36 -2.31 -1.93 8.64
N ASP A 37 -3.46 -1.99 7.99
CA ASP A 37 -4.43 -3.07 8.06
C ASP A 37 -3.94 -4.31 7.32
N LYS A 38 -4.15 -5.48 7.93
CA LYS A 38 -3.80 -6.78 7.36
C LYS A 38 -4.90 -7.32 6.42
N ASP A 39 -6.14 -6.84 6.57
CA ASP A 39 -7.32 -7.46 5.95
C ASP A 39 -7.37 -7.21 4.44
N PHE A 40 -6.69 -6.16 3.94
CA PHE A 40 -6.41 -6.00 2.50
C PHE A 40 -5.65 -7.18 1.89
N GLY A 41 -4.79 -7.85 2.67
CA GLY A 41 -4.09 -9.05 2.19
C GLY A 41 -5.04 -10.23 2.01
N GLU A 42 -6.12 -10.31 2.77
CA GLU A 42 -7.18 -11.31 2.59
C GLU A 42 -7.96 -11.03 1.30
N LEU A 43 -8.32 -9.76 1.05
CA LEU A 43 -8.97 -9.35 -0.20
C LEU A 43 -8.16 -9.77 -1.43
N VAL A 44 -6.84 -9.67 -1.38
CA VAL A 44 -5.95 -10.11 -2.47
C VAL A 44 -5.85 -11.63 -2.52
N PHE A 45 -5.28 -12.27 -1.51
CA PHE A 45 -4.83 -13.67 -1.63
C PHE A 45 -5.93 -14.71 -1.37
N VAL A 46 -7.01 -14.34 -0.67
CA VAL A 46 -8.13 -15.25 -0.39
C VAL A 46 -9.27 -15.00 -1.37
N PHE A 47 -9.60 -13.73 -1.63
CA PHE A 47 -10.74 -13.36 -2.47
C PHE A 47 -10.36 -13.02 -3.92
N GLY A 48 -9.08 -12.97 -4.28
CA GLY A 48 -8.62 -12.72 -5.65
C GLY A 48 -9.06 -11.36 -6.21
N LYS A 49 -9.21 -10.35 -5.35
CA LYS A 49 -9.66 -9.02 -5.78
C LYS A 49 -8.53 -8.35 -6.59
N PRO A 50 -8.84 -7.74 -7.75
CA PRO A 50 -7.88 -6.91 -8.46
C PRO A 50 -7.32 -5.82 -7.54
N HIS A 51 -6.01 -5.65 -7.58
CA HIS A 51 -5.33 -4.71 -6.69
C HIS A 51 -4.17 -4.03 -7.40
N SER A 52 -3.85 -2.82 -6.94
CA SER A 52 -2.56 -2.19 -7.20
C SER A 52 -1.55 -2.65 -6.15
N THR A 53 -0.32 -2.13 -6.20
CA THR A 53 0.64 -2.37 -5.11
C THR A 53 0.06 -1.95 -3.77
N ILE A 54 0.16 -2.83 -2.79
CA ILE A 54 -0.23 -2.55 -1.41
C ILE A 54 1.03 -2.55 -0.54
N ILE A 55 1.31 -1.43 0.11
CA ILE A 55 2.38 -1.31 1.11
C ILE A 55 1.73 -1.32 2.49
N ARG A 56 1.94 -2.41 3.23
CA ARG A 56 1.51 -2.53 4.62
C ARG A 56 2.63 -2.13 5.57
N LEU A 57 2.42 -1.09 6.37
CA LEU A 57 3.36 -0.64 7.40
C LEU A 57 3.00 -1.26 8.76
N VAL A 58 3.95 -1.95 9.39
CA VAL A 58 3.75 -2.63 10.68
C VAL A 58 4.64 -1.97 11.73
N ASP A 59 4.00 -1.43 12.77
CA ASP A 59 4.67 -0.77 13.91
C ASP A 59 5.67 0.33 13.53
N ILE A 60 5.43 1.01 12.40
CA ILE A 60 6.21 2.16 11.94
C ILE A 60 5.54 3.45 12.44
N PRO A 61 6.23 4.24 13.30
CA PRO A 61 5.70 5.52 13.78
C PRO A 61 5.39 6.47 12.61
N ALA A 62 4.27 7.19 12.66
CA ALA A 62 3.83 8.11 11.61
C ALA A 62 4.94 9.06 11.11
N LYS A 63 5.73 9.61 12.04
CA LYS A 63 6.88 10.49 11.75
C LYS A 63 8.00 9.83 10.92
N GLU A 64 8.08 8.50 10.90
CA GLU A 64 9.07 7.73 10.15
C GLU A 64 8.52 7.17 8.83
N GLN A 65 7.19 7.06 8.69
CA GLN A 65 6.56 6.38 7.54
C GLN A 65 7.00 6.98 6.20
N GLY A 66 7.03 8.31 6.06
CA GLY A 66 7.47 8.95 4.83
C GLY A 66 8.89 8.54 4.41
N LYS A 67 9.84 8.47 5.36
CA LYS A 67 11.22 8.03 5.09
C LYS A 67 11.27 6.57 4.63
N PHE A 68 10.50 5.68 5.27
CA PHE A 68 10.42 4.28 4.88
C PHE A 68 9.82 4.12 3.48
N LEU A 69 8.72 4.83 3.19
CA LEU A 69 8.06 4.77 1.90
C LEU A 69 8.96 5.24 0.76
N LEU A 70 9.66 6.36 0.92
CA LEU A 70 10.56 6.87 -0.12
C LEU A 70 11.68 5.88 -0.44
N ARG A 71 12.33 5.32 0.60
CA ARG A 71 13.37 4.31 0.40
C ARG A 71 12.81 3.05 -0.26
N LEU A 72 11.63 2.61 0.17
CA LEU A 72 10.99 1.41 -0.36
C LEU A 72 10.65 1.57 -1.85
N ILE A 73 10.08 2.71 -2.25
CA ILE A 73 9.74 3.00 -3.64
C ILE A 73 11.00 3.00 -4.50
N GLU A 74 12.13 3.51 -3.99
CA GLU A 74 13.40 3.49 -4.71
C GLU A 74 13.96 2.08 -4.89
N THR A 75 13.90 1.23 -3.86
CA THR A 75 14.54 -0.10 -3.87
C THR A 75 13.65 -1.23 -4.40
N HIS A 76 12.33 -1.04 -4.47
CA HIS A 76 11.35 -2.07 -4.85
C HIS A 76 10.53 -1.72 -6.10
N LYS A 77 11.08 -0.92 -7.03
CA LYS A 77 10.38 -0.49 -8.26
C LYS A 77 9.76 -1.65 -9.04
N ASN A 78 10.52 -2.71 -9.27
CA ASN A 78 10.05 -3.90 -9.98
C ASN A 78 8.91 -4.62 -9.25
N ASP A 79 8.93 -4.65 -7.92
CA ASP A 79 7.85 -5.25 -7.13
C ASP A 79 6.58 -4.38 -7.20
N ILE A 80 6.75 -3.05 -7.23
CA ILE A 80 5.66 -2.10 -7.42
C ILE A 80 5.04 -2.26 -8.82
N GLU A 81 5.86 -2.35 -9.87
CA GLU A 81 5.38 -2.59 -11.24
C GLU A 81 4.61 -3.92 -11.36
N LYS A 82 5.02 -4.93 -10.60
CA LYS A 82 4.32 -6.22 -10.49
C LYS A 82 3.12 -6.21 -9.53
N LYS A 83 2.70 -5.02 -9.06
CA LYS A 83 1.55 -4.82 -8.17
C LYS A 83 1.67 -5.61 -6.85
N ALA A 84 2.87 -5.89 -6.37
CA ALA A 84 3.07 -6.76 -5.20
C ALA A 84 2.37 -6.25 -3.92
N LEU A 85 2.09 -7.18 -2.99
CA LEU A 85 1.83 -6.84 -1.59
C LEU A 85 3.16 -6.81 -0.83
N ILE A 86 3.55 -5.64 -0.36
CA ILE A 86 4.81 -5.38 0.34
C ILE A 86 4.51 -5.07 1.80
N THR A 87 4.97 -5.92 2.72
CA THR A 87 4.88 -5.66 4.17
C THR A 87 6.21 -5.13 4.68
N VAL A 88 6.17 -3.97 5.34
CA VAL A 88 7.32 -3.26 5.88
C VAL A 88 7.24 -3.27 7.41
N GLU A 89 8.16 -4.02 8.01
CA GLU A 89 8.44 -4.03 9.44
C GLU A 89 9.75 -3.28 9.69
N ARG A 90 10.03 -2.89 10.94
CA ARG A 90 11.23 -2.10 11.29
C ARG A 90 12.55 -2.71 10.78
N LEU A 91 12.65 -4.04 10.74
CA LEU A 91 13.88 -4.76 10.38
C LEU A 91 13.73 -5.68 9.15
N ARG A 92 12.55 -5.70 8.54
CA ARG A 92 12.24 -6.69 7.49
C ARG A 92 11.27 -6.12 6.47
N VAL A 93 11.53 -6.42 5.20
CA VAL A 93 10.57 -6.25 4.11
C VAL A 93 10.17 -7.64 3.61
N ARG A 94 8.88 -7.87 3.42
CA ARG A 94 8.34 -9.08 2.79
C ARG A 94 7.60 -8.67 1.53
N VAL A 95 7.90 -9.32 0.42
CA VAL A 95 7.24 -9.09 -0.87
C VAL A 95 6.46 -10.35 -1.23
N ARG A 96 5.22 -10.18 -1.67
CA ARG A 96 4.39 -11.24 -2.25
C ARG A 96 3.82 -10.74 -3.56
N THR A 97 4.03 -11.49 -4.63
CA THR A 97 3.38 -11.29 -5.92
C THR A 97 2.30 -12.35 -6.10
N GLU A 98 1.30 -12.06 -6.93
CA GLU A 98 0.47 -13.12 -7.50
C GLU A 98 1.37 -13.92 -8.48
N ASP A 99 1.24 -15.25 -8.48
CA ASP A 99 2.03 -16.17 -9.34
C ASP A 99 1.62 -16.07 -10.81
#